data_AF-A0A3A4PHN4-F1
#
_entry.id   AF-A0A3A4PHN4-F1
#
_cell.length_a   1.000
_cell.length_b   1.000
_cell.length_c   1.000
_cell.angle_alpha   90.00
_cell.angle_beta   90.00
_cell.angle_gamma   90.00
#
_symmetry.space_group_name_H-M   'P 1'
#
loop_
_entity.id
_entity.type
_entity.pdbx_description
1 polymer ?
#
loop_
_entity_poly.entity_id
_entity_poly.type
_entity_poly.pdbx_seq_one_letter_code
_entity_poly.pdbx_strand_id
1 'polypeptide(L)'
;MAISHQRNFLLYLKALIWSVFISYTDSTIAAIVQCLRAGQVGDEFPEFRDTHLGEGLRFLISALPREEDRVLLASCLGQVKKSESSMVYRNMVIEVGHYVTAQSALGDVPSDCAGVVYCLNPSSISVIFRKPDGTLSDKQVHPFQVMPIYTLTVPDPSE
;
A
#
# COMPACT_ATOMS: atom_id res chain seq x y z
N MET A 1 5.73 11.66 -17.76
CA MET A 1 4.37 11.28 -17.28
C MET A 1 4.37 10.29 -16.09
N ALA A 2 5.51 9.75 -15.65
CA ALA A 2 5.55 8.58 -14.73
C ALA A 2 5.59 8.90 -13.21
N ILE A 3 6.20 10.02 -12.79
CA ILE A 3 6.53 10.27 -11.35
C ILE A 3 5.31 10.72 -10.54
N SER A 4 4.50 11.61 -11.12
CA SER A 4 3.25 12.09 -10.50
C SER A 4 2.28 10.93 -10.22
N HIS A 5 2.26 9.93 -11.11
CA HIS A 5 1.39 8.76 -10.99
C HIS A 5 1.85 7.81 -9.87
N GLN A 6 3.17 7.56 -9.75
CA GLN A 6 3.72 6.74 -8.67
C GLN A 6 3.54 7.37 -7.29
N ARG A 7 3.79 8.69 -7.16
CA ARG A 7 3.51 9.43 -5.94
C ARG A 7 2.05 9.31 -5.54
N ASN A 8 1.13 9.61 -6.46
CA ASN A 8 -0.29 9.57 -6.15
C ASN A 8 -0.75 8.16 -5.80
N PHE A 9 -0.23 7.12 -6.47
CA PHE A 9 -0.48 5.72 -6.10
C PHE A 9 -0.12 5.44 -4.64
N LEU A 10 1.10 5.80 -4.21
CA LEU A 10 1.53 5.59 -2.83
C LEU A 10 0.68 6.41 -1.83
N LEU A 11 0.30 7.64 -2.18
CA LEU A 11 -0.60 8.47 -1.37
C LEU A 11 -1.96 7.80 -1.14
N TYR A 12 -2.63 7.37 -2.21
CA TYR A 12 -3.93 6.69 -2.11
C TYR A 12 -3.80 5.33 -1.40
N LEU A 13 -2.70 4.60 -1.63
CA LEU A 13 -2.44 3.33 -0.99
C LEU A 13 -2.26 3.49 0.53
N LYS A 14 -1.44 4.46 0.98
CA LYS A 14 -1.30 4.80 2.40
C LYS A 14 -2.64 5.19 3.01
N ALA A 15 -3.38 6.08 2.35
CA ALA A 15 -4.67 6.53 2.85
C ALA A 15 -5.62 5.34 3.05
N LEU A 16 -5.71 4.44 2.07
CA LEU A 16 -6.53 3.24 2.15
C LEU A 16 -6.09 2.32 3.29
N ILE A 17 -4.80 1.98 3.37
CA ILE A 17 -4.24 1.13 4.44
C ILE A 17 -4.53 1.73 5.82
N TRP A 18 -4.29 3.03 6.00
CA TRP A 18 -4.54 3.72 7.25
C TRP A 18 -6.02 3.74 7.64
N SER A 19 -6.90 4.03 6.68
CA SER A 19 -8.36 4.02 6.92
C SER A 19 -8.88 2.62 7.25
N VAL A 20 -8.35 1.59 6.59
CA VAL A 20 -8.63 0.18 6.94
C VAL A 20 -8.17 -0.11 8.36
N PHE A 21 -6.94 0.28 8.72
CA PHE A 21 -6.40 0.04 10.04
C PHE A 21 -7.25 0.70 11.14
N ILE A 22 -7.50 2.01 11.03
CA ILE A 22 -8.14 2.80 12.09
C ILE A 22 -9.66 2.66 12.13
N SER A 23 -10.34 2.66 10.98
CA SER A 23 -11.75 3.06 10.94
C SER A 23 -12.70 2.09 10.25
N TYR A 24 -12.29 1.42 9.18
CA TYR A 24 -13.23 0.60 8.40
C TYR A 24 -13.59 -0.69 9.12
N THR A 25 -14.87 -1.06 9.01
CA THR A 25 -15.42 -2.32 9.51
C THR A 25 -15.07 -3.46 8.57
N ASP A 26 -15.19 -4.71 9.06
CA ASP A 26 -14.95 -5.90 8.24
C ASP A 26 -15.84 -5.95 7.00
N SER A 27 -17.07 -5.43 7.07
CA SER A 27 -17.98 -5.34 5.93
C SER A 27 -17.45 -4.38 4.84
N THR A 28 -16.99 -3.19 5.24
CA THR A 28 -16.40 -2.22 4.29
C THR A 28 -15.12 -2.77 3.68
N ILE A 29 -14.29 -3.46 4.47
CA ILE A 29 -13.07 -4.12 3.99
C ILE A 29 -13.42 -5.20 2.96
N ALA A 30 -14.43 -6.03 3.23
CA ALA A 30 -14.89 -7.06 2.30
C ALA A 30 -15.38 -6.46 0.96
N ALA A 31 -16.12 -5.36 1.01
CA ALA A 31 -16.57 -4.64 -0.17
C ALA A 31 -15.39 -4.07 -1.00
N ILE A 32 -14.39 -3.46 -0.33
CA ILE A 32 -13.16 -2.99 -0.98
C ILE A 32 -12.40 -4.14 -1.65
N VAL A 33 -12.26 -5.27 -0.95
CA VAL A 33 -11.61 -6.49 -1.46
C VAL A 33 -12.34 -7.03 -2.69
N GLN A 34 -13.68 -7.03 -2.68
CA GLN A 34 -14.48 -7.44 -3.83
C GLN A 34 -14.26 -6.51 -5.03
N CYS A 35 -14.28 -5.19 -4.83
CA CYS A 35 -14.02 -4.22 -5.89
C CYS A 35 -12.64 -4.38 -6.53
N LEU A 36 -11.60 -4.60 -5.71
CA LEU A 36 -10.24 -4.84 -6.20
C LEU A 36 -10.17 -6.10 -7.07
N ARG A 37 -10.75 -7.21 -6.60
CA ARG A 37 -10.78 -8.48 -7.34
C ARG A 37 -11.57 -8.37 -8.64
N ALA A 38 -12.71 -7.69 -8.61
CA ALA A 38 -13.52 -7.42 -9.79
C ALA A 38 -12.85 -6.43 -10.78
N GLY A 39 -11.87 -5.65 -10.31
CA GLY A 39 -11.22 -4.62 -11.12
C GLY A 39 -12.12 -3.41 -11.41
N GLN A 40 -13.16 -3.20 -10.60
CA GLN A 40 -14.07 -2.06 -10.71
C GLN A 40 -14.80 -1.80 -9.39
N VAL A 41 -15.23 -0.56 -9.19
CA VAL A 41 -16.20 -0.22 -8.14
C VAL A 41 -17.59 -0.37 -8.74
N GLY A 42 -18.23 -1.50 -8.46
CA GLY A 42 -19.52 -1.87 -9.03
C GLY A 42 -20.72 -1.17 -8.37
N ASP A 43 -21.87 -1.23 -9.05
CA ASP A 43 -23.12 -0.62 -8.59
C ASP A 43 -23.69 -1.29 -7.32
N GLU A 44 -23.22 -2.49 -6.99
CA GLU A 44 -23.60 -3.21 -5.77
C GLU A 44 -23.11 -2.54 -4.47
N PHE A 45 -22.21 -1.55 -4.58
CA PHE A 45 -21.68 -0.76 -3.45
C PHE A 45 -22.00 0.74 -3.62
N PRO A 46 -23.28 1.14 -3.49
CA PRO A 46 -23.68 2.54 -3.66
C PRO A 46 -22.95 3.50 -2.71
N GLU A 47 -22.50 3.03 -1.54
CA GLU A 47 -21.69 3.78 -0.58
C GLU A 47 -20.32 4.23 -1.14
N PHE A 48 -19.85 3.64 -2.24
CA PHE A 48 -18.62 4.03 -2.92
C PHE A 48 -18.86 4.94 -4.14
N ARG A 49 -20.10 5.21 -4.51
CA ARG A 49 -20.38 5.89 -5.79
C ARG A 49 -19.78 7.31 -5.83
N ASP A 50 -20.10 8.11 -4.82
CA ASP A 50 -19.77 9.54 -4.76
C ASP A 50 -19.01 9.88 -3.46
N THR A 51 -18.05 9.03 -3.08
CA THR A 51 -17.23 9.22 -1.88
C THR A 51 -15.74 9.25 -2.20
N HIS A 52 -14.95 9.93 -1.37
CA HIS A 52 -13.49 9.96 -1.53
C HIS A 52 -12.84 8.56 -1.46
N LEU A 53 -13.44 7.64 -0.68
CA LEU A 53 -13.03 6.23 -0.69
C LEU A 53 -13.24 5.62 -2.07
N GLY A 54 -14.42 5.81 -2.67
CA GLY A 54 -14.72 5.32 -4.01
C GLY A 54 -13.82 5.92 -5.09
N GLU A 55 -13.58 7.22 -5.06
CA GLU A 55 -12.64 7.89 -5.97
C GLU A 55 -11.22 7.33 -5.84
N GLY A 56 -10.72 7.20 -4.61
CA GLY A 56 -9.40 6.63 -4.35
C GLY A 56 -9.29 5.17 -4.78
N LEU A 57 -10.34 4.39 -4.57
CA LEU A 57 -10.40 2.98 -4.98
C LEU A 57 -10.42 2.83 -6.51
N ARG A 58 -11.22 3.64 -7.22
CA ARG A 58 -11.19 3.68 -8.70
C ARG A 58 -9.81 4.08 -9.22
N PHE A 59 -9.17 5.06 -8.60
CA PHE A 59 -7.82 5.45 -8.97
C PHE A 59 -6.83 4.28 -8.78
N LEU A 60 -6.82 3.63 -7.61
CA LEU A 60 -5.95 2.47 -7.34
C LEU A 60 -6.18 1.32 -8.33
N ILE A 61 -7.45 0.99 -8.61
CA ILE A 61 -7.82 -0.04 -9.58
C ILE A 61 -7.31 0.32 -10.98
N SER A 62 -7.52 1.55 -11.43
CA SER A 62 -7.05 2.00 -12.75
C SER A 62 -5.53 1.99 -12.88
N ALA A 63 -4.82 2.23 -11.78
CA ALA A 63 -3.36 2.20 -11.69
C ALA A 63 -2.79 0.77 -11.59
N LEU A 64 -3.63 -0.25 -11.50
CA LEU A 64 -3.27 -1.67 -11.41
C LEU A 64 -3.98 -2.47 -12.52
N PRO A 65 -3.52 -2.38 -13.77
CA PRO A 65 -4.18 -3.03 -14.90
C PRO A 65 -4.12 -4.56 -14.84
N ARG A 66 -3.10 -5.13 -14.17
CA ARG A 66 -2.95 -6.57 -13.97
C ARG A 66 -3.85 -7.04 -12.83
N GLU A 67 -4.61 -8.11 -13.08
CA GLU A 67 -5.46 -8.74 -12.07
C GLU A 67 -4.65 -9.24 -10.86
N GLU A 68 -3.47 -9.82 -11.11
CA GLU A 68 -2.56 -10.32 -10.08
C GLU A 68 -2.22 -9.25 -9.04
N ASP A 69 -1.92 -8.02 -9.48
CA ASP A 69 -1.58 -6.92 -8.57
C ASP A 69 -2.79 -6.48 -7.73
N ARG A 70 -4.00 -6.46 -8.33
CA ARG A 70 -5.24 -6.14 -7.61
C ARG A 70 -5.58 -7.21 -6.57
N VAL A 71 -5.41 -8.48 -6.92
CA VAL A 71 -5.61 -9.63 -6.02
C VAL A 71 -4.59 -9.62 -4.88
N LEU A 72 -3.33 -9.28 -5.17
CA LEU A 72 -2.28 -9.10 -4.17
C LEU A 72 -2.67 -8.00 -3.18
N LEU A 73 -3.03 -6.81 -3.66
CA LEU A 73 -3.47 -5.70 -2.81
C LEU A 73 -4.68 -6.10 -1.95
N ALA A 74 -5.67 -6.76 -2.54
CA ALA A 74 -6.84 -7.24 -1.81
C ALA A 74 -6.48 -8.22 -0.67
N SER A 75 -5.51 -9.11 -0.93
CA SER A 75 -5.02 -10.07 0.06
C SER A 75 -4.24 -9.41 1.20
N CYS A 76 -3.47 -8.36 0.90
CA CYS A 76 -2.77 -7.57 1.91
C CYS A 76 -3.76 -6.79 2.80
N LEU A 77 -4.79 -6.17 2.22
CA LEU A 77 -5.79 -5.41 2.98
C LEU A 77 -6.56 -6.26 3.99
N GLY A 78 -6.82 -7.54 3.67
CA GLY A 78 -7.45 -8.49 4.59
C GLY A 78 -6.62 -8.83 5.84
N GLN A 79 -5.35 -8.43 5.89
CA GLN A 79 -4.45 -8.67 7.02
C GLN A 79 -4.24 -7.43 7.90
N VAL A 80 -4.55 -6.23 7.40
CA VAL A 80 -4.24 -4.95 8.05
C VAL A 80 -4.80 -4.85 9.47
N LYS A 81 -6.05 -5.30 9.69
CA LYS A 81 -6.71 -5.27 11.02
C LYS A 81 -6.05 -6.13 12.09
N LYS A 82 -5.21 -7.09 11.69
CA LYS A 82 -4.49 -8.00 12.61
C LYS A 82 -3.10 -7.47 12.99
N SER A 83 -2.72 -6.32 12.44
CA SER A 83 -1.42 -5.70 12.65
C SER A 83 -1.29 -5.10 14.06
N GLU A 84 -0.07 -5.12 14.61
CA GLU A 84 0.32 -4.18 15.65
C GLU A 84 0.24 -2.73 15.12
N SER A 85 0.06 -1.75 16.01
CA SER A 85 -0.05 -0.34 15.60
C SER A 85 1.29 0.27 15.19
N SER A 86 2.33 -0.06 15.94
CA SER A 86 3.67 0.46 15.74
C SER A 86 4.70 -0.56 16.21
N MET A 87 5.92 -0.42 15.70
CA MET A 87 7.08 -1.09 16.25
C MET A 87 8.20 -0.06 16.47
N VAL A 88 8.95 -0.27 17.54
CA VAL A 88 10.19 0.46 17.79
C VAL A 88 11.35 -0.48 17.49
N TYR A 89 12.19 -0.09 16.53
CA TYR A 89 13.41 -0.83 16.21
C TYR A 89 14.61 0.11 16.27
N ARG A 90 15.49 -0.12 17.25
CA ARG A 90 16.58 0.80 17.60
C ARG A 90 16.03 2.21 17.87
N ASN A 91 16.43 3.19 17.07
CA ASN A 91 16.01 4.58 17.15
C ASN A 91 14.92 4.94 16.12
N MET A 92 14.30 3.95 15.47
CA MET A 92 13.25 4.15 14.47
C MET A 92 11.89 3.68 15.00
N VAL A 93 10.85 4.46 14.70
CA VAL A 93 9.45 4.07 14.91
C VAL A 93 8.83 3.79 13.54
N ILE A 94 8.26 2.60 13.35
CA ILE A 94 7.58 2.20 12.13
C ILE A 94 6.12 1.91 12.46
N GLU A 95 5.21 2.51 11.70
CA GLU A 95 3.76 2.40 11.89
C GLU A 95 3.09 1.85 10.63
N VAL A 96 1.89 1.29 10.80
CA VAL A 96 1.04 0.94 9.65
C VAL A 96 0.78 2.19 8.81
N GLY A 97 0.92 2.05 7.50
CA GLY A 97 0.82 3.16 6.55
C GLY A 97 2.10 3.99 6.42
N HIS A 98 3.20 3.72 7.14
CA HIS A 98 4.46 4.40 6.85
C HIS A 98 4.94 4.11 5.43
N TYR A 99 5.49 5.15 4.80
CA TYR A 99 6.27 4.97 3.59
C TYR A 99 7.66 4.46 3.96
N VAL A 100 8.18 3.58 3.13
CA VAL A 100 9.52 3.04 3.30
C VAL A 100 10.19 2.88 1.93
N THR A 101 11.52 2.95 1.89
CA THR A 101 12.32 2.46 0.75
C THR A 101 13.04 1.18 1.11
N ALA A 102 13.25 0.29 0.14
CA ALA A 102 14.13 -0.85 0.31
C ALA A 102 15.60 -0.40 0.34
N GLN A 103 16.36 -0.74 1.39
CA GLN A 103 17.78 -0.37 1.51
C GLN A 103 18.69 -1.17 0.56
N SER A 104 18.22 -2.32 0.09
CA SER A 104 18.90 -3.20 -0.86
C SER A 104 17.86 -3.97 -1.66
N ALA A 105 18.27 -4.71 -2.70
CA ALA A 105 17.34 -5.52 -3.47
C ALA A 105 16.70 -6.63 -2.60
N LEU A 106 15.39 -6.79 -2.70
CA LEU A 106 14.59 -7.76 -1.94
C LEU A 106 13.88 -8.73 -2.90
N GLY A 107 14.66 -9.61 -3.53
CA GLY A 107 14.19 -10.48 -4.60
C GLY A 107 13.90 -9.66 -5.87
N ASP A 108 12.64 -9.52 -6.24
CA ASP A 108 12.19 -8.75 -7.41
C ASP A 108 12.01 -7.25 -7.15
N VAL A 109 12.15 -6.81 -5.89
CA VAL A 109 12.08 -5.39 -5.50
C VAL A 109 13.49 -4.78 -5.58
N PRO A 110 13.73 -3.75 -6.41
CA PRO A 110 15.05 -3.10 -6.48
C PRO A 110 15.34 -2.26 -5.23
N SER A 111 16.61 -1.89 -5.04
CA SER A 111 16.98 -0.89 -4.02
C SER A 111 16.29 0.44 -4.29
N ASP A 112 16.06 1.21 -3.23
CA ASP A 112 15.36 2.51 -3.24
C ASP A 112 13.91 2.46 -3.74
N CYS A 113 13.36 1.25 -3.95
CA CYS A 113 11.96 1.08 -4.30
C CYS A 113 11.08 1.50 -3.13
N ALA A 114 10.17 2.44 -3.37
CA ALA A 114 9.22 2.89 -2.37
C ALA A 114 8.07 1.89 -2.18
N GLY A 115 7.60 1.78 -0.95
CA GLY A 115 6.46 0.96 -0.56
C GLY A 115 5.71 1.53 0.64
N VAL A 116 4.60 0.88 0.98
CA VAL A 116 3.78 1.23 2.14
C VAL A 116 3.69 0.03 3.07
N VAL A 117 3.98 0.24 4.35
CA VAL A 117 3.80 -0.76 5.40
C VAL A 117 2.30 -1.01 5.57
N TYR A 118 1.85 -2.25 5.43
CA TYR A 118 0.43 -2.60 5.62
C TYR A 118 0.18 -3.48 6.85
N CYS A 119 1.21 -4.16 7.36
CA CYS A 119 1.10 -5.00 8.55
C CYS A 119 2.44 -5.05 9.30
N LEU A 120 2.36 -5.01 10.63
CA LEU A 120 3.46 -5.11 11.57
C LEU A 120 3.25 -6.36 12.43
N ASN A 121 4.31 -7.16 12.51
CA ASN A 121 4.43 -8.29 13.42
C ASN A 121 5.61 -8.03 14.38
N PRO A 122 5.71 -8.73 15.53
CA PRO A 122 6.75 -8.46 16.53
C PRO A 122 8.19 -8.44 16.00
N SER A 123 8.49 -9.22 14.95
CA SER A 123 9.84 -9.38 14.39
C SER A 123 9.96 -9.00 12.90
N SER A 124 8.87 -8.58 12.26
CA SER A 124 8.86 -8.31 10.82
C SER A 124 7.83 -7.27 10.43
N ILE A 125 8.08 -6.61 9.31
CA ILE A 125 7.16 -5.67 8.69
C ILE A 125 6.75 -6.21 7.34
N SER A 126 5.48 -6.05 6.98
CA SER A 126 4.95 -6.44 5.68
C SER A 126 4.68 -5.17 4.88
N VAL A 127 5.23 -5.12 3.67
CA VAL A 127 5.28 -3.92 2.84
C VAL A 127 4.80 -4.25 1.44
N ILE A 128 3.92 -3.42 0.90
CA ILE A 128 3.59 -3.44 -0.53
C ILE A 128 4.51 -2.44 -1.22
N PHE A 129 5.41 -2.95 -2.06
CA PHE A 129 6.27 -2.13 -2.92
C PHE A 129 5.62 -1.88 -4.27
N ARG A 130 5.76 -0.66 -4.79
CA ARG A 130 5.38 -0.31 -6.16
C ARG A 130 6.63 -0.23 -7.02
N LYS A 131 6.86 -1.25 -7.85
CA LYS A 131 8.06 -1.35 -8.69
C LYS A 131 8.04 -0.32 -9.84
N PRO A 132 9.21 0.00 -10.43
CA PRO A 132 9.30 0.96 -11.54
C PRO A 132 8.49 0.57 -12.79
N ASP A 133 8.27 -0.72 -13.01
CA ASP A 133 7.44 -1.24 -14.10
C ASP A 133 5.93 -1.10 -13.84
N GLY A 134 5.54 -0.55 -12.68
CA GLY A 134 4.15 -0.35 -12.30
C GLY A 134 3.49 -1.55 -11.61
N THR A 135 4.21 -2.64 -11.36
CA THR A 135 3.66 -3.83 -10.70
C THR A 135 3.88 -3.79 -9.19
N LEU A 136 3.18 -4.65 -8.45
CA LEU A 136 3.29 -4.72 -6.99
C LEU A 136 4.11 -5.93 -6.55
N SER A 137 4.79 -5.78 -5.41
CA SER A 137 5.40 -6.89 -4.69
C SER A 137 5.08 -6.77 -3.21
N ASP A 138 4.49 -7.82 -2.65
CA ASP A 138 4.37 -8.00 -1.21
C ASP A 138 5.66 -8.61 -0.67
N LYS A 139 6.23 -8.01 0.38
CA LYS A 139 7.40 -8.53 1.09
C LYS A 139 7.21 -8.43 2.59
N GLN A 140 7.43 -9.55 3.26
CA GLN A 140 7.76 -9.58 4.67
C GLN A 140 9.27 -9.38 4.83
N VAL A 141 9.66 -8.33 5.55
CA VAL A 141 11.05 -7.90 5.67
C VAL A 141 11.38 -7.61 7.13
N HIS A 142 12.66 -7.67 7.45
CA HIS A 142 13.15 -7.23 8.74
C HIS A 142 13.32 -5.69 8.73
N PRO A 143 13.08 -4.97 9.85
CA PRO A 143 13.19 -3.50 9.91
C PRO A 143 14.49 -2.90 9.36
N PHE A 144 15.64 -3.57 9.50
CA PHE A 144 16.92 -3.11 8.93
C PHE A 144 16.95 -3.08 7.39
N GLN A 145 16.04 -3.78 6.71
CA GLN A 145 16.02 -3.89 5.25
C GLN A 145 15.32 -2.71 4.59
N VAL A 146 14.69 -1.83 5.37
CA VAL A 146 13.97 -0.67 4.86
C VAL A 146 14.36 0.61 5.59
N MET A 147 14.13 1.75 4.96
CA MET A 147 14.28 3.06 5.57
C MET A 147 12.93 3.78 5.61
N PRO A 148 12.41 4.20 6.78
CA PRO A 148 11.21 5.02 6.86
C PRO A 148 11.37 6.35 6.13
N ILE A 149 10.31 6.76 5.44
CA ILE A 149 10.25 8.03 4.71
C ILE A 149 9.15 8.90 5.33
N TYR A 150 9.54 10.01 5.96
CA TYR A 150 8.59 10.91 6.65
C TYR A 150 7.91 11.92 5.72
N THR A 151 8.53 12.21 4.57
CA THR A 151 7.96 13.02 3.49
C THR A 151 8.15 12.26 2.19
N LEU A 152 7.07 11.97 1.47
CA LEU A 152 7.19 11.23 0.21
C LEU A 152 7.88 12.11 -0.85
N THR A 153 9.20 12.10 -0.81
CA THR A 153 10.11 12.71 -1.76
C THR A 153 10.41 11.62 -2.80
N VAL A 154 9.57 11.54 -3.82
CA VAL A 154 9.92 10.75 -5.00
C VAL A 154 10.90 11.61 -5.78
N PRO A 155 12.18 11.21 -5.92
CA PRO A 155 13.16 12.03 -6.62
C PRO A 155 12.68 12.29 -8.05
N ASP A 156 12.75 13.55 -8.47
CA ASP A 156 12.55 13.94 -9.85
C ASP A 156 13.84 13.53 -10.60
N PRO A 157 13.79 12.66 -11.63
CA PRO A 157 14.96 12.24 -12.39
C PRO A 157 15.55 13.36 -13.27
N SER A 158 15.14 14.61 -13.05
CA SER A 158 15.68 15.82 -13.67
C SER A 158 16.67 16.59 -12.78
N GLU A 159 17.07 16.04 -11.63
CA GLU A 159 18.24 16.50 -10.85
C GLU A 159 19.42 15.53 -10.98
#